data_AF-A0A6N9DZB1-F1
#
_entry.id   AF-A0A6N9DZB1-F1
#
_cell.length_a   1.000
_cell.length_b   1.000
_cell.length_c   1.000
_cell.angle_alpha   90.00
_cell.angle_beta   90.00
_cell.angle_gamma   90.00
#
_symmetry.space_group_name_H-M   'P 1'
#
loop_
_entity.id
_entity.type
_entity.pdbx_description
1 polymer ?
#
loop_
_entity_poly.entity_id
_entity_poly.type
_entity_poly.pdbx_seq_one_letter_code
_entity_poly.pdbx_strand_id
1 'polypeptide(L)'
;MDKIKDKATRRRFRQWMKDSARLIQVDSDVFSTLKSAVFEVRQGCKSKDSKRQNADIANAATAYTKAYLPCAVILSTQIDSDILLRYRAEKWAVITGVIGTSEPLLSTYDFLKDVVGYDLAAFFSRNQEALKKEVDSVLRRLLEP
;
A
#
# COMPACT_ATOMS: atom_id res chain seq x y z
N MET A 1 -5.32 -14.32 7.71
CA MET A 1 -4.74 -13.58 8.85
C MET A 1 -3.87 -14.44 9.78
N ASP A 2 -4.06 -15.76 9.86
CA ASP A 2 -3.44 -16.61 10.91
C ASP A 2 -1.92 -16.75 10.83
N LYS A 3 -1.33 -16.40 9.68
CA LYS A 3 0.13 -16.34 9.50
C LYS A 3 0.80 -15.21 10.30
N ILE A 4 0.06 -14.19 10.75
CA ILE A 4 0.60 -13.13 11.61
C ILE A 4 0.69 -13.68 13.03
N LYS A 5 1.83 -14.27 13.41
CA LYS A 5 2.02 -14.93 14.71
C LYS A 5 1.75 -14.01 15.90
N ASP A 6 2.23 -12.77 15.83
CA ASP A 6 2.02 -11.78 16.89
C ASP A 6 0.53 -11.36 16.99
N LYS A 7 -0.06 -11.60 18.17
CA LYS A 7 -1.49 -11.36 18.41
C LYS A 7 -1.83 -9.87 18.39
N ALA A 8 -0.94 -9.02 18.89
CA ALA A 8 -1.18 -7.57 18.93
C ALA A 8 -1.20 -6.98 17.52
N THR A 9 -0.21 -7.34 16.69
CA THR A 9 -0.11 -6.95 15.28
C THR A 9 -1.28 -7.49 14.48
N ARG A 10 -1.67 -8.76 14.70
CA ARG A 10 -2.86 -9.33 14.06
C ARG A 10 -4.12 -8.53 14.36
N ARG A 11 -4.30 -8.09 15.62
CA ARG A 11 -5.44 -7.25 16.02
C ARG A 11 -5.41 -5.88 15.34
N ARG A 12 -4.27 -5.18 15.36
CA ARG A 12 -4.11 -3.88 14.67
C ARG A 12 -4.39 -4.01 13.18
N PHE A 13 -3.87 -5.05 12.54
CA PHE A 13 -4.11 -5.32 11.12
C PHE A 13 -5.58 -5.60 10.82
N ARG A 14 -6.28 -6.38 11.65
CA ARG A 14 -7.72 -6.67 11.45
C ARG A 14 -8.54 -5.38 11.55
N GLN A 15 -8.19 -4.53 12.51
CA GLN A 15 -8.85 -3.26 12.72
C GLN A 15 -8.62 -2.33 11.53
N TRP A 16 -7.36 -2.18 11.09
CA TRP A 16 -7.03 -1.45 9.87
C TRP A 16 -7.81 -1.96 8.66
N MET A 17 -7.87 -3.28 8.45
CA MET A 17 -8.62 -3.87 7.33
C MET A 17 -10.12 -3.52 7.38
N LYS A 18 -10.71 -3.53 8.58
CA LYS A 18 -12.12 -3.14 8.79
C LYS A 18 -12.36 -1.67 8.50
N ASP A 19 -11.45 -0.81 8.94
CA ASP A 19 -11.58 0.64 8.76
C ASP A 19 -11.31 1.05 7.32
N SER A 20 -10.35 0.41 6.64
CA SER A 20 -10.12 0.57 5.19
C SER A 20 -11.34 0.12 4.38
N ALA A 21 -11.92 -1.04 4.70
CA ALA A 21 -13.13 -1.54 4.04
C ALA A 21 -14.30 -0.56 4.20
N ARG A 22 -14.47 0.01 5.40
CA ARG A 22 -15.50 1.03 5.67
C ARG A 22 -15.24 2.32 4.88
N LEU A 23 -14.00 2.79 4.84
CA LEU A 23 -13.61 4.02 4.13
C LEU A 23 -13.97 3.94 2.65
N ILE A 24 -13.77 2.78 2.03
CA ILE A 24 -14.10 2.55 0.61
C ILE A 24 -15.51 1.97 0.41
N GLN A 25 -16.32 1.88 1.47
CA GLN A 25 -17.71 1.39 1.43
C GLN A 25 -17.86 -0.04 0.89
N VAL A 26 -17.00 -0.95 1.35
CA VAL A 26 -17.24 -2.38 1.23
C VAL A 26 -18.33 -2.77 2.21
N ASP A 27 -19.32 -3.52 1.72
CA ASP A 27 -20.43 -4.02 2.51
C ASP A 27 -19.94 -4.90 3.68
N SER A 28 -20.63 -4.85 4.82
CA SER A 28 -20.23 -5.60 6.01
C SER A 28 -20.27 -7.11 5.83
N ASP A 29 -21.22 -7.61 5.04
CA ASP A 29 -21.38 -9.03 4.77
C ASP A 29 -20.24 -9.48 3.85
N VAL A 30 -19.89 -8.69 2.84
CA VAL A 30 -18.70 -8.94 2.01
C VAL A 30 -17.44 -8.94 2.88
N PHE A 31 -17.25 -7.93 3.74
CA PHE A 31 -16.09 -7.86 4.63
C PHE A 31 -15.97 -9.09 5.55
N SER A 32 -17.11 -9.60 6.04
CA SER A 32 -17.13 -10.77 6.93
C SER A 32 -16.53 -12.03 6.28
N THR A 33 -16.58 -12.11 4.94
CA THR A 33 -16.00 -13.22 4.17
C THR A 33 -14.48 -13.10 3.97
N LEU A 34 -13.90 -11.91 4.15
CA LEU A 34 -12.50 -11.64 3.82
C LEU A 34 -11.52 -12.32 4.80
N LYS A 35 -10.57 -13.06 4.24
CA LYS A 35 -9.55 -13.83 4.96
C LYS A 35 -8.36 -12.98 5.39
N SER A 36 -8.03 -11.94 4.62
CA SER A 36 -6.90 -11.03 4.82
C SER A 36 -6.94 -9.89 3.78
N ALA A 37 -5.89 -9.08 3.72
CA ALA A 37 -5.62 -8.21 2.57
C ALA A 37 -4.52 -8.78 1.65
N VAL A 38 -4.54 -8.36 0.39
CA VAL A 38 -3.45 -8.55 -0.60
C VAL A 38 -2.95 -7.18 -1.03
N PHE A 39 -1.64 -7.06 -1.22
CA PHE A 39 -0.97 -5.79 -1.47
C PHE A 39 -0.33 -5.76 -2.86
N GLU A 40 -0.64 -4.70 -3.60
CA GLU A 40 0.05 -4.31 -4.82
C GLU A 40 1.01 -3.15 -4.46
N VAL A 41 2.31 -3.42 -4.45
CA VAL A 41 3.31 -2.45 -3.97
C VAL A 41 3.97 -1.74 -5.15
N ARG A 42 3.99 -0.40 -5.12
CA ARG A 42 4.52 0.45 -6.19
C ARG A 42 5.35 1.59 -5.65
N GLN A 43 6.35 2.02 -6.41
CA GLN A 43 7.09 3.25 -6.11
C GLN A 43 6.21 4.49 -6.34
N GLY A 44 5.49 4.53 -7.46
CA GLY A 44 4.57 5.60 -7.86
C GLY A 44 3.57 5.09 -8.90
N CYS A 45 2.52 5.86 -9.17
CA CYS A 45 1.46 5.50 -10.13
C CYS A 45 0.99 6.74 -10.92
N LYS A 46 1.69 7.02 -12.03
CA LYS A 46 1.41 8.19 -12.90
C LYS A 46 0.75 7.86 -14.23
N SER A 47 0.73 6.59 -14.62
CA SER A 47 0.30 6.20 -15.97
C SER A 47 -1.22 6.23 -16.08
N LYS A 48 -1.75 7.10 -16.96
CA LYS A 48 -3.16 7.10 -17.37
C LYS A 48 -3.50 6.08 -18.46
N ASP A 49 -2.58 5.17 -18.75
CA ASP A 49 -2.79 4.14 -19.76
C ASP A 49 -3.96 3.23 -19.36
N SER A 50 -5.00 3.22 -20.20
CA SER A 50 -6.26 2.53 -19.91
C SER A 50 -6.08 1.02 -19.77
N LYS A 51 -5.12 0.43 -20.49
CA LYS A 51 -4.83 -1.02 -20.40
C LYS A 51 -4.28 -1.37 -19.02
N ARG A 52 -3.31 -0.60 -18.51
CA ARG A 52 -2.75 -0.79 -17.16
C ARG A 52 -3.81 -0.63 -16.07
N GLN A 53 -4.64 0.42 -16.15
CA GLN A 53 -5.69 0.63 -15.15
C GLN A 53 -6.75 -0.48 -15.15
N ASN A 54 -7.15 -0.95 -16.33
CA ASN A 54 -8.14 -2.03 -16.43
C ASN A 54 -7.59 -3.35 -15.88
N ALA A 55 -6.31 -3.63 -16.08
CA ALA A 55 -5.64 -4.78 -15.46
C ALA A 55 -5.62 -4.68 -13.93
N ASP A 56 -5.37 -3.49 -13.38
CA ASP A 56 -5.40 -3.27 -11.92
C ASP A 56 -6.80 -3.51 -11.32
N ILE A 57 -7.84 -3.04 -12.00
CA ILE A 57 -9.23 -3.28 -11.60
C ILE A 57 -9.61 -4.76 -11.70
N ALA A 58 -9.18 -5.45 -12.76
CA ALA A 58 -9.39 -6.89 -12.87
C ALA A 58 -8.69 -7.67 -11.74
N ASN A 59 -7.50 -7.23 -11.34
CA ASN A 59 -6.79 -7.78 -10.18
C ASN A 59 -7.54 -7.51 -8.87
N ALA A 60 -8.14 -6.33 -8.70
CA ALA A 60 -9.04 -6.01 -7.59
C ALA A 60 -10.17 -7.01 -7.44
N ALA A 61 -10.91 -7.20 -8.54
CA ALA A 61 -12.04 -8.11 -8.59
C ALA A 61 -11.59 -9.53 -8.25
N THR A 62 -10.47 -9.95 -8.82
CA THR A 62 -9.88 -11.27 -8.52
C THR A 62 -9.57 -11.43 -7.03
N ALA A 63 -8.99 -10.41 -6.37
CA ALA A 63 -8.75 -10.45 -4.94
C ALA A 63 -10.04 -10.71 -4.13
N TYR A 64 -11.12 -10.00 -4.45
CA TYR A 64 -12.42 -10.22 -3.82
C TYR A 64 -12.96 -11.63 -4.05
N THR A 65 -12.85 -12.19 -5.27
CA THR A 65 -13.27 -13.58 -5.54
C THR A 65 -12.45 -14.61 -4.73
N LYS A 66 -11.23 -14.25 -4.31
CA LYS A 66 -10.37 -15.06 -3.44
C LYS A 66 -10.52 -14.71 -1.96
N ALA A 67 -11.48 -13.86 -1.62
CA ALA A 67 -11.76 -13.36 -0.28
C ALA A 67 -10.60 -12.58 0.35
N TYR A 68 -9.99 -11.68 -0.42
CA TYR A 68 -8.98 -10.74 0.06
C TYR A 68 -9.42 -9.30 -0.16
N LEU A 69 -9.17 -8.42 0.82
CA LEU A 69 -9.24 -6.97 0.63
C LEU A 69 -8.05 -6.55 -0.25
N PRO A 70 -8.26 -6.02 -1.46
CA PRO A 70 -7.16 -5.51 -2.25
C PRO A 70 -6.70 -4.14 -1.75
N CYS A 71 -5.39 -3.94 -1.72
CA CYS A 71 -4.77 -2.68 -1.31
C CYS A 71 -3.61 -2.30 -2.24
N ALA A 72 -3.66 -1.08 -2.79
CA ALA A 72 -2.50 -0.46 -3.43
C ALA A 72 -1.65 0.26 -2.39
N VAL A 73 -0.37 -0.11 -2.34
CA VAL A 73 0.64 0.50 -1.48
C VAL A 73 1.58 1.31 -2.35
N ILE A 74 1.46 2.63 -2.29
CA ILE A 74 2.33 3.54 -3.03
C ILE A 74 3.38 4.11 -2.07
N LEU A 75 4.66 3.92 -2.37
CA LEU A 75 5.77 4.35 -1.50
C LEU A 75 6.08 5.85 -1.59
N SER A 76 5.59 6.52 -2.63
CA SER A 76 5.73 7.97 -2.82
C SER A 76 4.37 8.68 -2.78
N THR A 77 4.40 10.01 -2.80
CA THR A 77 3.22 10.86 -3.00
C THR A 77 2.76 10.90 -4.46
N GLN A 78 3.46 10.20 -5.36
CA GLN A 78 3.23 10.29 -6.79
C GLN A 78 2.14 9.31 -7.23
N ILE A 79 0.87 9.69 -7.02
CA ILE A 79 -0.29 9.07 -7.64
C ILE A 79 -1.17 10.16 -8.24
N ASP A 80 -1.66 9.94 -9.46
CA ASP A 80 -2.62 10.86 -10.08
C ASP A 80 -3.98 10.79 -9.37
N SER A 81 -4.62 11.94 -9.16
CA SER A 81 -5.89 12.03 -8.42
C SER A 81 -7.03 11.25 -9.07
N ASP A 82 -7.06 11.18 -10.42
CA ASP A 82 -8.11 10.46 -11.14
C ASP A 82 -7.94 8.95 -10.94
N ILE A 83 -6.69 8.47 -10.91
CA ILE A 83 -6.37 7.07 -10.62
C ILE A 83 -6.75 6.73 -9.18
N LEU A 84 -6.40 7.59 -8.23
CA LEU A 84 -6.76 7.40 -6.82
C LEU A 84 -8.28 7.30 -6.63
N LEU A 85 -9.03 8.21 -7.26
CA LEU A 85 -10.49 8.21 -7.22
C LEU A 85 -11.07 6.94 -7.84
N ARG A 86 -10.56 6.55 -9.01
CA ARG A 86 -11.01 5.35 -9.73
C ARG A 86 -10.76 4.09 -8.90
N TYR A 87 -9.58 3.92 -8.33
CA TYR A 87 -9.28 2.76 -7.48
C TYR A 87 -10.20 2.69 -6.26
N ARG A 88 -10.44 3.82 -5.59
CA ARG A 88 -11.37 3.85 -4.44
C ARG A 88 -12.81 3.51 -4.85
N ALA A 89 -13.26 3.98 -6.01
CA ALA A 89 -14.58 3.63 -6.56
C ALA A 89 -14.71 2.11 -6.78
N GLU A 90 -13.63 1.47 -7.24
CA GLU A 90 -13.50 0.02 -7.43
C GLU A 90 -13.13 -0.74 -6.15
N LYS A 91 -13.36 -0.13 -4.98
CA LYS A 91 -13.16 -0.74 -3.66
C LYS A 91 -11.72 -1.21 -3.42
N TRP A 92 -10.72 -0.49 -3.95
CA TRP A 92 -9.33 -0.62 -3.50
C TRP A 92 -9.04 0.28 -2.31
N ALA A 93 -8.48 -0.32 -1.25
CA ALA A 93 -7.76 0.47 -0.26
C ALA A 93 -6.50 1.07 -0.91
N VAL A 94 -6.24 2.36 -0.73
CA VAL A 94 -5.05 2.99 -1.30
C VAL A 94 -4.34 3.78 -0.22
N ILE A 95 -3.09 3.40 0.05
CA ILE A 95 -2.17 4.09 0.95
C ILE A 95 -0.98 4.64 0.16
N THR A 96 -0.49 5.80 0.56
CA THR A 96 0.48 6.60 -0.20
C THR A 96 1.68 7.01 0.63
N GLY A 97 2.76 7.44 -0.04
CA GLY A 97 4.03 7.78 0.61
C GLY A 97 4.05 9.09 1.38
N VAL A 98 2.90 9.58 1.86
CA VAL A 98 2.84 10.74 2.77
C VAL A 98 3.43 10.33 4.12
N ILE A 99 4.18 11.22 4.75
CA ILE A 99 4.80 11.02 6.07
C ILE A 99 4.22 12.01 7.09
N GLY A 100 4.16 11.61 8.36
CA GLY A 100 3.83 12.52 9.46
C GLY A 100 2.33 12.85 9.59
N THR A 101 1.46 12.10 8.93
CA THR A 101 0.01 12.28 9.03
C THR A 101 -0.60 11.62 10.26
N SER A 102 0.04 10.58 10.82
CA SER A 102 -0.56 9.69 11.82
C SER A 102 -1.86 9.05 11.32
N GLU A 103 -1.94 8.79 10.01
CA GLU A 103 -3.13 8.27 9.32
C GLU A 103 -2.81 6.97 8.55
N PRO A 104 -2.80 5.81 9.23
CA PRO A 104 -2.52 4.51 8.63
C PRO A 104 -3.48 4.08 7.50
N LEU A 105 -4.62 4.74 7.36
CA LEU A 105 -5.58 4.50 6.28
C LEU A 105 -5.19 5.19 4.97
N LEU A 106 -4.26 6.15 5.03
CA LEU A 106 -3.87 7.00 3.89
C LEU A 106 -2.36 6.99 3.64
N SER A 107 -1.56 6.73 4.68
CA SER A 107 -0.10 6.71 4.63
C SER A 107 0.46 5.29 4.71
N THR A 108 1.31 4.95 3.74
CA THR A 108 2.12 3.72 3.71
C THR A 108 3.08 3.66 4.90
N TYR A 109 3.68 4.80 5.26
CA TYR A 109 4.66 4.85 6.34
C TYR A 109 3.98 4.72 7.72
N ASP A 110 2.85 5.38 7.92
CA ASP A 110 2.06 5.25 9.16
C ASP A 110 1.46 3.84 9.27
N PHE A 111 1.00 3.24 8.16
CA PHE A 111 0.58 1.84 8.14
C PHE A 111 1.69 0.88 8.58
N LEU A 112 2.89 1.01 8.01
CA LEU A 112 4.00 0.14 8.38
C LEU A 112 4.39 0.33 9.86
N LYS A 113 4.44 1.58 10.33
CA LYS A 113 4.80 1.88 11.71
C LYS A 113 3.75 1.40 12.71
N ASP A 114 2.51 1.82 12.54
CA ASP A 114 1.48 1.69 13.58
C ASP A 114 0.72 0.36 13.47
N VAL A 115 0.53 -0.15 12.25
CA VAL A 115 -0.18 -1.41 12.02
C VAL A 115 0.81 -2.57 12.02
N VAL A 116 1.81 -2.53 11.14
CA VAL A 116 2.79 -3.62 11.00
C VAL A 116 3.79 -3.64 12.15
N GLY A 117 4.10 -2.49 12.74
CA GLY A 117 5.09 -2.38 13.84
C GLY A 117 6.52 -2.16 13.36
N TYR A 118 6.70 -1.69 12.12
CA TYR A 118 8.02 -1.42 11.54
C TYR A 118 8.11 0.00 10.99
N ASP A 119 8.99 0.81 11.57
CA ASP A 119 9.20 2.20 11.14
C ASP A 119 10.11 2.26 9.90
N LEU A 120 9.49 2.12 8.73
CA LEU A 120 10.18 2.16 7.44
C LEU A 120 10.76 3.55 7.13
N ALA A 121 10.08 4.62 7.56
CA ALA A 121 10.58 5.98 7.37
C ALA A 121 11.88 6.17 8.15
N ALA A 122 11.89 5.79 9.43
CA ALA A 122 13.09 5.86 10.26
C ALA A 122 14.21 4.93 9.75
N PHE A 123 13.87 3.78 9.16
CA PHE A 123 14.87 2.93 8.49
C PHE A 123 15.56 3.67 7.34
N PHE A 124 14.81 4.29 6.43
CA PHE A 124 15.42 5.05 5.33
C PHE A 124 16.24 6.23 5.85
N SER A 125 15.75 6.98 6.83
CA SER A 125 16.49 8.11 7.41
C SER A 125 17.83 7.69 8.02
N ARG A 126 17.87 6.57 8.77
CA ARG A 126 19.12 6.07 9.37
C ARG A 126 20.13 5.56 8.35
N ASN A 127 19.66 5.09 7.20
CA ASN A 127 20.52 4.46 6.18
C ASN A 127 20.73 5.35 4.94
N GLN A 128 20.28 6.60 4.97
CA GLN A 128 20.26 7.48 3.80
C GLN A 128 21.64 7.65 3.16
N GLU A 129 22.70 7.78 3.97
CA GLU A 129 24.06 7.99 3.47
C GLU A 129 24.58 6.76 2.73
N ALA A 130 24.37 5.58 3.32
CA ALA A 130 24.75 4.31 2.70
C ALA A 130 23.97 4.08 1.40
N LEU A 131 22.65 4.28 1.42
CA LEU A 131 21.80 4.14 0.24
C LEU A 131 22.22 5.10 -0.87
N LYS A 132 22.47 6.37 -0.54
CA LYS A 132 22.92 7.36 -1.51
C LYS A 132 24.27 6.98 -2.11
N LYS A 133 25.22 6.55 -1.29
CA LYS A 133 26.55 6.11 -1.76
C LYS A 133 26.45 4.95 -2.75
N GLU A 134 25.60 3.96 -2.47
CA GLU A 134 25.39 2.83 -3.38
C GLU A 134 24.72 3.26 -4.68
N VAL A 135 23.68 4.10 -4.61
CA VAL A 135 23.03 4.64 -5.82
C VAL A 135 24.01 5.44 -6.66
N ASP A 136 24.80 6.33 -6.05
CA ASP A 136 25.80 7.13 -6.75
C ASP A 136 26.86 6.22 -7.42
N SER A 137 27.32 5.18 -6.72
CA SER A 137 28.27 4.19 -7.26
C SER A 137 27.71 3.47 -8.50
N VAL A 138 26.46 3.02 -8.45
CA VAL A 138 25.79 2.38 -9.59
C VAL A 138 25.62 3.35 -10.75
N LEU A 139 25.18 4.58 -10.49
CA LEU A 139 24.98 5.59 -11.53
C LEU A 139 26.29 5.94 -12.23
N ARG A 140 27.38 6.09 -11.49
CA ARG A 140 28.71 6.33 -12.08
C ARG A 140 29.12 5.21 -13.02
N ARG A 141 29.01 3.95 -12.59
CA ARG A 141 29.34 2.79 -13.44
C ARG A 141 28.49 2.68 -14.71
N LEU A 142 27.26 3.18 -14.69
CA LEU A 142 26.35 3.13 -15.83
C LEU A 142 26.49 4.32 -16.78
N LEU A 143 26.99 5.46 -16.30
CA LEU A 143 26.96 6.74 -17.01
C LEU A 143 28.34 7.32 -17.30
N GLU A 144 29.39 6.89 -16.61
CA GLU A 144 30.76 7.26 -16.91
C GLU A 144 31.29 6.39 -18.08
N PRO A 145 32.00 6.98 -19.07
CA PRO A 145 32.50 6.28 -20.25
C PRO A 145 33.48 5.13 -19.96
#